data_AF-A0A377G7S9-F1
#
_entry.id   AF-A0A377G7S9-F1
#
_cell.length_a   1.000
_cell.length_b   1.000
_cell.length_c   1.000
_cell.angle_alpha   90.00
_cell.angle_beta   90.00
_cell.angle_gamma   90.00
#
_symmetry.space_group_name_H-M   'P 1'
#
loop_
_entity.id
_entity.type
_entity.pdbx_description
1 polymer ?
#
loop_
_entity_poly.entity_id
_entity_poly.type
_entity_poly.pdbx_seq_one_letter_code
_entity_poly.pdbx_strand_id
1 'polypeptide(L)'
;MEPVSIALICAAVLGTVMVLAAFIRQILLSRDKQLNDNAQSRALSQEVKELEQMRLQMQSEKRFDSHYQVLGANKDAIRYIDAKIEEILRKKTELIERYAQAIVKESGSIINGEISAVRKAACDRLREEIDREITFYESELKQLQERRGSLWDAHTDFQKYLLGQEKSRNSSLDSIYKQHSALLEKVYLRHIDETEIVAVKSMEASTMTFKDMLMMPIQYLMQYFGVSATPGITLVQTRVEHMARAEVEKTQHEINDPVPEKQEDAQHQENKDQKQRIVHQNKLNQDEEEEKDAVNANSITFA
;
A
#
# COMPACT_ATOMS: atom_id res chain seq x y z
N MET A 1 10.40 63.03 19.47
CA MET A 1 10.30 62.29 18.20
C MET A 1 8.85 62.23 17.80
N GLU A 2 8.52 62.54 16.56
CA GLU A 2 7.15 62.46 16.09
C GLU A 2 6.70 60.99 16.09
N PRO A 3 5.46 60.68 16.52
CA PRO A 3 4.95 59.32 16.58
C PRO A 3 4.99 58.59 15.24
N VAL A 4 4.96 59.34 14.12
CA VAL A 4 5.12 58.83 12.75
C VAL A 4 6.49 58.18 12.54
N SER A 5 7.56 58.75 13.10
CA SER A 5 8.92 58.22 12.95
C SER A 5 9.11 56.91 13.72
N ILE A 6 8.49 56.78 14.88
CA ILE A 6 8.53 55.55 15.69
C ILE A 6 7.76 54.42 14.99
N ALA A 7 6.59 54.72 14.43
CA ALA A 7 5.80 53.76 13.66
C ALA A 7 6.54 53.24 12.42
N LEU A 8 7.25 54.13 11.69
CA LEU A 8 8.07 53.75 10.53
C LEU A 8 9.23 52.82 10.91
N ILE A 9 9.92 53.10 12.01
CA ILE A 9 11.03 52.26 12.49
C ILE A 9 10.52 50.89 12.95
N CYS A 10 9.40 50.84 13.69
CA CYS A 10 8.78 49.58 14.09
C CYS A 10 8.31 48.75 12.89
N ALA A 11 7.68 49.36 11.89
CA ALA A 11 7.26 48.67 10.67
C ALA A 11 8.46 48.11 9.88
N ALA A 12 9.57 48.86 9.82
CA ALA A 12 10.79 48.40 9.15
C ALA A 12 11.44 47.21 9.87
N VAL A 13 11.55 47.26 11.20
CA VAL A 13 12.16 46.17 12.00
C VAL A 13 11.26 44.93 12.03
N LEU A 14 9.94 45.10 12.14
CA LEU A 14 9.01 43.97 12.05
C LEU A 14 9.02 43.36 10.65
N GLY A 15 9.06 44.19 9.60
CA GLY A 15 9.15 43.72 8.21
C GLY A 15 10.40 42.87 7.95
N THR A 16 11.57 43.27 8.46
CA THR A 16 12.80 42.49 8.29
C THR A 16 12.76 41.17 9.05
N VAL A 17 12.28 41.15 10.29
CA VAL A 17 12.09 39.91 11.07
C VAL A 17 11.13 38.95 10.35
N MET A 18 10.09 39.47 9.71
CA MET A 18 9.11 38.68 8.96
C MET A 18 9.70 38.01 7.72
N VAL A 19 10.49 38.74 6.93
CA VAL A 19 11.18 38.17 5.77
C VAL A 19 12.16 37.08 6.21
N LEU A 20 12.86 37.30 7.33
CA LEU A 20 13.82 36.35 7.88
C LEU A 20 13.13 35.08 8.42
N ALA A 21 11.99 35.23 9.11
CA ALA A 21 11.20 34.11 9.60
C ALA A 21 10.62 33.26 8.45
N ALA A 22 10.08 33.92 7.40
CA ALA A 22 9.59 33.23 6.21
C ALA A 22 10.73 32.47 5.50
N PHE A 23 11.92 33.06 5.40
CA PHE A 23 13.08 32.44 4.79
C PHE A 23 13.60 31.23 5.56
N ILE A 24 13.77 31.34 6.89
CA ILE A 24 14.16 30.21 7.76
C ILE A 24 13.16 29.05 7.60
N ARG A 25 11.87 29.37 7.52
CA ARG A 25 10.81 28.36 7.35
C ARG A 25 10.87 27.68 5.99
N GLN A 26 11.09 28.42 4.91
CA GLN A 26 11.31 27.84 3.58
C GLN A 26 12.53 26.91 3.57
N ILE A 27 13.61 27.27 4.28
CA ILE A 27 14.79 26.40 4.43
C ILE A 27 14.45 25.12 5.20
N LEU A 28 13.70 25.22 6.30
CA LEU A 28 13.33 24.04 7.10
C LEU A 28 12.44 23.07 6.29
N LEU A 29 11.44 23.59 5.58
CA LEU A 29 10.57 22.77 4.71
C LEU A 29 11.35 22.14 3.55
N SER A 30 12.28 22.89 2.94
CA SER A 30 13.16 22.37 1.88
C SER A 30 14.06 21.24 2.40
N ARG A 31 14.63 21.40 3.60
CA ARG A 31 15.47 20.38 4.23
C ARG A 31 14.68 19.12 4.59
N ASP A 32 13.48 19.28 5.15
CA ASP A 32 12.61 18.15 5.51
C ASP A 32 12.22 17.35 4.27
N LYS A 33 11.82 18.05 3.20
CA LYS A 33 11.58 17.45 1.88
C LYS A 33 12.81 16.69 1.38
N GLN A 34 14.00 17.32 1.41
CA GLN A 34 15.23 16.67 0.93
C GLN A 34 15.60 15.42 1.73
N LEU A 35 15.38 15.42 3.05
CA LEU A 35 15.62 14.24 3.88
C LEU A 35 14.65 13.11 3.53
N ASN A 36 13.40 13.44 3.25
CA ASN A 36 12.39 12.49 2.85
C ASN A 36 12.66 11.90 1.45
N ASP A 37 12.98 12.73 0.46
CA ASP A 37 13.35 12.30 -0.90
C ASP A 37 14.57 11.36 -0.85
N ASN A 38 15.57 11.66 0.01
CA ASN A 38 16.72 10.80 0.23
C ASN A 38 16.35 9.46 0.88
N ALA A 39 15.43 9.46 1.85
CA ALA A 39 14.96 8.24 2.48
C ALA A 39 14.20 7.35 1.48
N GLN A 40 13.36 7.96 0.63
CA GLN A 40 12.67 7.27 -0.45
C GLN A 40 13.63 6.68 -1.48
N SER A 41 14.63 7.46 -1.92
CA SER A 41 15.66 6.98 -2.85
C SER A 41 16.40 5.75 -2.29
N ARG A 42 16.73 5.77 -0.99
CA ARG A 42 17.36 4.62 -0.32
C ARG A 42 16.44 3.40 -0.26
N ALA A 43 15.19 3.59 0.16
CA ALA A 43 14.20 2.51 0.20
C ALA A 43 13.99 1.89 -1.18
N LEU A 44 13.86 2.72 -2.22
CA LEU A 44 13.74 2.26 -3.59
C LEU A 44 14.98 1.48 -4.05
N SER A 45 16.18 1.96 -3.72
CA SER A 45 17.41 1.25 -4.05
C SER A 45 17.51 -0.14 -3.41
N GLN A 46 16.91 -0.32 -2.22
CA GLN A 46 16.84 -1.62 -1.55
C GLN A 46 15.83 -2.53 -2.24
N GLU A 47 14.61 -2.05 -2.51
CA GLU A 47 13.58 -2.83 -3.21
C GLU A 47 14.06 -3.25 -4.61
N VAL A 48 14.75 -2.37 -5.34
CA VAL A 48 15.34 -2.70 -6.65
C VAL A 48 16.42 -3.78 -6.53
N LYS A 49 17.25 -3.75 -5.49
CA LYS A 49 18.27 -4.79 -5.25
C LYS A 49 17.64 -6.14 -4.92
N GLU A 50 16.58 -6.17 -4.13
CA GLU A 50 15.86 -7.41 -3.82
C GLU A 50 15.23 -8.01 -5.08
N LEU A 51 14.65 -7.17 -5.95
CA LEU A 51 14.12 -7.58 -7.24
C LEU A 51 15.19 -8.09 -8.20
N GLU A 52 16.38 -7.48 -8.19
CA GLU A 52 17.54 -7.95 -8.95
C GLU A 52 18.06 -9.29 -8.41
N GLN A 53 18.06 -9.48 -7.09
CA GLN A 53 18.42 -10.76 -6.48
C GLN A 53 17.44 -11.88 -6.87
N MET A 54 16.13 -11.62 -6.83
CA MET A 54 15.11 -12.56 -7.31
C MET A 54 15.30 -12.87 -8.81
N ARG A 55 15.66 -11.88 -9.62
CA ARG A 55 15.98 -12.07 -11.04
C ARG A 55 17.20 -12.99 -11.24
N LEU A 56 18.28 -12.80 -10.49
CA LEU A 56 19.48 -13.63 -10.58
C LEU A 56 19.20 -15.08 -10.17
N GLN A 57 18.37 -15.28 -9.13
CA GLN A 57 17.94 -16.62 -8.71
C GLN A 57 17.18 -17.33 -9.84
N MET A 58 16.27 -16.65 -10.54
CA MET A 58 15.56 -17.26 -11.66
C MET A 58 16.45 -17.59 -12.87
N GLN A 59 17.45 -16.77 -13.18
CA GLN A 59 18.38 -17.06 -14.28
C GLN A 59 19.25 -18.30 -14.01
N SER A 60 19.46 -18.64 -12.73
CA SER A 60 20.24 -19.80 -12.33
C SER A 60 19.48 -21.13 -12.49
N GLU A 61 18.15 -21.11 -12.59
CA GLU A 61 17.31 -22.29 -12.86
C GLU A 61 17.36 -22.66 -14.35
N LYS A 62 18.48 -23.25 -14.78
CA LYS A 62 18.57 -23.85 -16.12
C LYS A 62 17.71 -25.12 -16.20
N ARG A 63 17.04 -25.27 -17.34
CA ARG A 63 16.26 -26.46 -17.69
C ARG A 63 17.22 -27.63 -17.99
N PHE A 64 16.89 -28.81 -17.48
CA PHE A 64 17.72 -30.01 -17.65
C PHE A 64 17.87 -30.36 -19.14
N ASP A 65 19.09 -30.43 -19.67
CA ASP A 65 19.34 -30.79 -21.09
C ASP A 65 19.30 -32.32 -21.34
N SER A 66 19.23 -33.12 -20.26
CA SER A 66 19.51 -34.55 -20.28
C SER A 66 18.34 -35.47 -20.64
N HIS A 67 17.11 -34.97 -20.77
CA HIS A 67 15.92 -35.83 -20.86
C HIS A 67 15.54 -36.29 -22.27
N TYR A 68 16.14 -35.71 -23.32
CA TYR A 68 15.82 -36.07 -24.71
C TYR A 68 16.26 -37.49 -25.12
N GLN A 69 17.07 -38.17 -24.30
CA GLN A 69 17.52 -39.54 -24.57
C GLN A 69 16.39 -40.57 -24.39
N VAL A 70 15.35 -40.25 -23.61
CA VAL A 70 14.26 -41.17 -23.25
C VAL A 70 13.05 -41.04 -24.18
N LEU A 71 13.06 -40.10 -25.13
CA LEU A 71 11.88 -39.66 -25.90
C LEU A 71 11.55 -40.47 -27.16
N GLY A 72 12.33 -41.52 -27.46
CA GLY A 72 12.06 -42.44 -28.58
C GLY A 72 11.79 -41.73 -29.91
N ALA A 73 10.67 -42.07 -30.57
CA ALA A 73 10.30 -41.58 -31.90
C ALA A 73 9.85 -40.11 -31.96
N ASN A 74 9.36 -39.53 -30.85
CA ASN A 74 8.86 -38.15 -30.80
C ASN A 74 9.92 -37.12 -30.39
N LYS A 75 11.17 -37.55 -30.24
CA LYS A 75 12.29 -36.75 -29.73
C LYS A 75 12.45 -35.40 -30.45
N ASP A 76 12.47 -35.39 -31.77
CA ASP A 76 12.71 -34.16 -32.53
C ASP A 76 11.55 -33.17 -32.43
N ALA A 77 10.31 -33.66 -32.39
CA ALA A 77 9.13 -32.84 -32.22
C ALA A 77 9.07 -32.21 -30.81
N ILE A 78 9.39 -33.00 -29.77
CA ILE A 78 9.43 -32.50 -28.39
C ILE A 78 10.57 -31.49 -28.23
N ARG A 79 11.77 -31.77 -28.77
CA ARG A 79 12.90 -30.82 -28.76
C ARG A 79 12.55 -29.51 -29.45
N TYR A 80 11.83 -29.55 -30.57
CA TYR A 80 11.38 -28.34 -31.25
C TYR A 80 10.40 -27.52 -30.38
N ILE A 81 9.42 -28.19 -29.76
CA ILE A 81 8.46 -27.52 -28.88
C ILE A 81 9.15 -26.94 -27.65
N ASP A 82 10.09 -27.67 -27.05
CA ASP A 82 10.84 -27.21 -25.89
C ASP A 82 11.74 -26.01 -26.21
N ALA A 83 12.39 -26.01 -27.38
CA ALA A 83 13.14 -24.84 -27.87
C ALA A 83 12.22 -23.62 -28.10
N LYS A 84 10.99 -23.84 -28.59
CA LYS A 84 10.00 -22.77 -28.76
C LYS A 84 9.48 -22.22 -27.43
N ILE A 85 9.20 -23.10 -26.47
CA ILE A 85 8.82 -22.71 -25.10
C ILE A 85 9.95 -21.88 -24.46
N GLU A 86 11.20 -22.28 -24.63
CA GLU A 86 12.35 -21.53 -24.13
C GLU A 86 12.51 -20.17 -24.83
N GLU A 87 12.32 -20.11 -26.14
CA GLU A 87 12.34 -18.86 -26.91
C GLU A 87 11.30 -17.86 -26.37
N ILE A 88 10.07 -18.32 -26.12
CA ILE A 88 8.98 -17.48 -25.58
C ILE A 88 9.30 -17.03 -24.15
N LEU A 89 9.75 -17.92 -23.28
CA LEU A 89 10.09 -17.57 -21.89
C LEU A 89 11.28 -16.61 -21.83
N ARG A 90 12.24 -16.73 -22.76
CA ARG A 90 13.32 -15.75 -22.91
C ARG A 90 12.79 -14.39 -23.34
N LYS A 91 11.91 -14.33 -24.35
CA LYS A 91 11.28 -13.07 -24.79
C LYS A 91 10.49 -12.41 -23.66
N LYS A 92 9.71 -13.18 -22.90
CA LYS A 92 8.97 -12.70 -21.72
C LYS A 92 9.92 -12.13 -20.66
N THR A 93 11.03 -12.82 -20.40
CA THR A 93 12.05 -12.34 -19.44
C THR A 93 12.69 -11.03 -19.90
N GLU A 94 13.06 -10.93 -21.18
CA GLU A 94 13.64 -9.72 -21.76
C GLU A 94 12.66 -8.54 -21.73
N LEU A 95 11.37 -8.80 -22.02
CA LEU A 95 10.33 -7.78 -21.94
C LEU A 95 10.16 -7.23 -20.51
N ILE A 96 10.08 -8.12 -19.52
CA ILE A 96 10.02 -7.76 -18.10
C ILE A 96 11.28 -7.00 -17.68
N GLU A 97 12.45 -7.36 -18.21
CA GLU A 97 13.70 -6.66 -17.92
C GLU A 97 13.71 -5.23 -18.46
N ARG A 98 13.32 -5.03 -19.72
CA ARG A 98 13.20 -3.68 -20.31
C ARG A 98 12.21 -2.83 -19.52
N TYR A 99 11.08 -3.40 -19.13
CA TYR A 99 10.09 -2.72 -18.31
C TYR A 99 10.63 -2.34 -16.93
N ALA A 100 11.35 -3.25 -16.27
CA ALA A 100 11.97 -2.97 -14.98
C ALA A 100 12.98 -1.81 -15.06
N GLN A 101 13.81 -1.76 -16.11
CA GLN A 101 14.74 -0.65 -16.33
C GLN A 101 13.98 0.68 -16.55
N ALA A 102 12.88 0.65 -17.30
CA ALA A 102 12.03 1.81 -17.49
C ALA A 102 11.41 2.31 -16.17
N ILE A 103 10.94 1.39 -15.31
CA ILE A 103 10.41 1.73 -13.99
C ILE A 103 11.47 2.36 -13.09
N VAL A 104 12.68 1.80 -13.03
CA VAL A 104 13.76 2.35 -12.20
C VAL A 104 14.10 3.77 -12.64
N LYS A 105 14.15 4.00 -13.96
CA LYS A 105 14.39 5.34 -14.52
C LYS A 105 13.25 6.31 -14.18
N GLU A 106 12.01 5.91 -14.39
CA GLU A 106 10.85 6.76 -14.13
C GLU A 106 10.71 7.07 -12.64
N SER A 107 10.86 6.07 -11.77
CA SER A 107 10.81 6.28 -10.32
C SER A 107 11.91 7.21 -9.81
N GLY A 108 13.12 7.16 -10.38
CA GLY A 108 14.16 8.16 -10.13
C GLY A 108 13.77 9.57 -10.58
N SER A 109 13.14 9.71 -11.74
CA SER A 109 12.61 11.00 -12.22
C SER A 109 11.48 11.55 -11.36
N ILE A 110 10.60 10.69 -10.83
CA ILE A 110 9.53 11.08 -9.90
C ILE A 110 10.14 11.66 -8.63
N ILE A 111 11.11 10.98 -8.01
CA ILE A 111 11.77 11.45 -6.78
C ILE A 111 12.47 12.80 -6.99
N ASN A 112 13.00 13.06 -8.20
CA ASN A 112 13.60 14.36 -8.54
C ASN A 112 12.58 15.49 -8.77
N GLY A 113 11.28 15.23 -8.59
CA GLY A 113 10.21 16.21 -8.72
C GLY A 113 9.71 16.44 -10.14
N GLU A 114 10.08 15.59 -11.10
CA GLU A 114 9.62 15.70 -12.50
C GLU A 114 8.29 14.95 -12.74
N ILE A 115 7.31 15.10 -11.84
CA ILE A 115 5.97 14.52 -12.06
C ILE A 115 5.27 15.28 -13.18
N SER A 116 4.78 14.52 -14.17
CA SER A 116 3.86 15.04 -15.17
C SER A 116 2.75 14.05 -15.41
N ALA A 117 1.51 14.52 -15.51
CA ALA A 117 0.36 13.70 -15.90
C ALA A 117 0.59 13.02 -17.26
N VAL A 118 1.35 13.66 -18.15
CA VAL A 118 1.73 13.10 -19.45
C VAL A 118 2.68 11.92 -19.31
N ARG A 119 3.63 11.97 -18.36
CA ARG A 119 4.56 10.87 -18.08
C ARG A 119 3.85 9.67 -17.49
N LYS A 120 2.98 9.90 -16.50
CA LYS A 120 2.13 8.83 -15.94
C LYS A 120 1.30 8.14 -17.02
N ALA A 121 0.62 8.91 -17.87
CA ALA A 121 -0.16 8.34 -18.98
C ALA A 121 0.69 7.55 -19.99
N ALA A 122 1.95 7.95 -20.22
CA ALA A 122 2.88 7.19 -21.06
C ALA A 122 3.30 5.86 -20.39
N CYS A 123 3.55 5.86 -19.08
CA CYS A 123 3.83 4.65 -18.31
C CYS A 123 2.64 3.69 -18.26
N ASP A 124 1.43 4.21 -18.11
CA ASP A 124 0.19 3.42 -18.12
C ASP A 124 -0.01 2.75 -19.48
N ARG A 125 0.22 3.47 -20.59
CA ARG A 125 0.18 2.87 -21.95
C ARG A 125 1.25 1.80 -22.15
N LEU A 126 2.47 2.03 -21.69
CA LEU A 126 3.55 1.05 -21.76
C LEU A 126 3.17 -0.21 -20.98
N ARG A 127 2.56 -0.06 -19.80
CA ARG A 127 2.06 -1.17 -19.00
C ARG A 127 0.99 -1.97 -19.76
N GLU A 128 0.00 -1.30 -20.33
CA GLU A 128 -1.05 -1.95 -21.13
C GLU A 128 -0.51 -2.68 -22.38
N GLU A 129 0.54 -2.16 -23.00
CA GLU A 129 1.22 -2.83 -24.12
C GLU A 129 1.91 -4.11 -23.65
N ILE A 130 2.63 -4.04 -22.54
CA ILE A 130 3.32 -5.21 -21.96
C ILE A 130 2.32 -6.24 -21.46
N ASP A 131 1.21 -5.84 -20.83
CA ASP A 131 0.15 -6.76 -20.40
C ASP A 131 -0.45 -7.52 -21.60
N ARG A 132 -0.62 -6.84 -22.74
CA ARG A 132 -1.07 -7.48 -23.99
C ARG A 132 -0.03 -8.47 -24.54
N GLU A 133 1.25 -8.14 -24.49
CA GLU A 133 2.31 -9.05 -24.94
C GLU A 133 2.48 -10.25 -23.99
N ILE A 134 2.40 -10.06 -22.67
CA ILE A 134 2.46 -11.14 -21.69
C ILE A 134 1.29 -12.10 -21.89
N THR A 135 0.07 -11.59 -22.02
CA THR A 135 -1.12 -12.42 -22.27
C THR A 135 -1.04 -13.18 -23.60
N PHE A 136 -0.48 -12.56 -24.64
CA PHE A 136 -0.18 -13.23 -25.90
C PHE A 136 0.78 -14.41 -25.68
N TYR A 137 1.92 -14.19 -25.00
CA TYR A 137 2.90 -15.24 -24.73
C TYR A 137 2.35 -16.37 -23.84
N GLU A 138 1.47 -16.05 -22.88
CA GLU A 138 0.79 -17.05 -22.07
C GLU A 138 -0.13 -17.95 -22.90
N SER A 139 -0.85 -17.36 -23.86
CA SER A 139 -1.69 -18.12 -24.77
C SER A 139 -0.87 -19.06 -25.67
N GLU A 140 0.27 -18.60 -26.18
CA GLU A 140 1.18 -19.39 -27.01
C GLU A 140 1.85 -20.52 -26.20
N LEU A 141 2.29 -20.23 -24.97
CA LEU A 141 2.82 -21.23 -24.05
C LEU A 141 1.80 -22.32 -23.75
N LYS A 142 0.55 -21.96 -23.52
CA LYS A 142 -0.52 -22.93 -23.26
C LYS A 142 -0.72 -23.88 -24.45
N GLN A 143 -0.77 -23.33 -25.67
CA GLN A 143 -0.90 -24.14 -26.89
C GLN A 143 0.28 -25.11 -27.07
N LEU A 144 1.51 -24.64 -26.83
CA LEU A 144 2.70 -25.47 -26.94
C LEU A 144 2.75 -26.55 -25.84
N GLN A 145 2.29 -26.25 -24.63
CA GLN A 145 2.20 -27.21 -23.53
C GLN A 145 1.15 -28.29 -23.80
N GLU A 146 -0.01 -27.93 -24.36
CA GLU A 146 -1.05 -28.88 -24.78
C GLU A 146 -0.53 -29.81 -25.89
N ARG A 147 0.13 -29.22 -26.89
CA ARG A 147 0.76 -29.99 -27.98
C ARG A 147 1.86 -30.91 -27.48
N ARG A 148 2.72 -30.45 -26.56
CA ARG A 148 3.72 -31.32 -25.92
C ARG A 148 3.05 -32.46 -25.16
N GLY A 149 1.96 -32.17 -24.46
CA GLY A 149 1.23 -33.19 -23.71
C GLY A 149 0.69 -34.32 -24.57
N SER A 150 0.15 -34.01 -25.75
CA SER A 150 -0.29 -35.04 -26.72
C SER A 150 0.85 -35.90 -27.29
N LEU A 151 2.11 -35.46 -27.17
CA LEU A 151 3.27 -36.22 -27.65
C LEU A 151 3.89 -37.10 -26.55
N TRP A 152 3.44 -36.96 -25.30
CA TRP A 152 4.05 -37.53 -24.10
C TRP A 152 3.23 -38.61 -23.40
N ASP A 153 2.37 -39.30 -24.14
CA ASP A 153 1.47 -40.34 -23.63
C ASP A 153 2.18 -41.47 -22.85
N ALA A 154 3.45 -41.77 -23.15
CA ALA A 154 4.23 -42.81 -22.47
C ALA A 154 4.91 -42.36 -21.16
N HIS A 155 5.04 -41.06 -20.90
CA HIS A 155 5.83 -40.51 -19.79
C HIS A 155 5.11 -39.37 -19.05
N THR A 156 3.84 -39.62 -18.70
CA THR A 156 2.93 -38.61 -18.10
C THR A 156 3.41 -38.05 -16.76
N ASP A 157 4.10 -38.83 -15.92
CA ASP A 157 4.60 -38.36 -14.62
C ASP A 157 5.77 -37.39 -14.78
N PHE A 158 6.68 -37.69 -15.72
CA PHE A 158 7.79 -36.80 -16.04
C PHE A 158 7.30 -35.51 -16.71
N GLN A 159 6.28 -35.62 -17.57
CA GLN A 159 5.58 -34.47 -18.11
C GLN A 159 5.00 -33.57 -17.03
N LYS A 160 4.30 -34.15 -16.04
CA LYS A 160 3.71 -33.38 -14.93
C LYS A 160 4.78 -32.66 -14.12
N TYR A 161 5.90 -33.33 -13.86
CA TYR A 161 7.04 -32.73 -13.16
C TYR A 161 7.57 -31.50 -13.91
N LEU A 162 7.86 -31.64 -15.21
CA LEU A 162 8.38 -30.54 -16.02
C LEU A 162 7.38 -29.39 -16.21
N LEU A 163 6.10 -29.72 -16.38
CA LEU A 163 5.04 -28.72 -16.45
C LEU A 163 4.88 -27.98 -15.10
N GLY A 164 5.04 -28.67 -13.98
CA GLY A 164 5.07 -28.06 -12.65
C GLY A 164 6.23 -27.07 -12.49
N GLN A 165 7.43 -27.46 -12.91
CA GLN A 165 8.61 -26.58 -12.89
C GLN A 165 8.41 -25.35 -13.78
N GLU A 166 7.89 -25.52 -15.00
CA GLU A 166 7.59 -24.42 -15.91
C GLU A 166 6.54 -23.45 -15.36
N LYS A 167 5.46 -23.99 -14.76
CA LYS A 167 4.44 -23.18 -14.12
C LYS A 167 5.00 -22.39 -12.95
N SER A 168 5.83 -23.01 -12.13
CA SER A 168 6.52 -22.34 -11.02
C SER A 168 7.37 -21.18 -11.55
N ARG A 169 8.18 -21.43 -12.58
CA ARG A 169 9.02 -20.40 -13.21
C ARG A 169 8.21 -19.26 -13.82
N ASN A 170 7.12 -19.59 -14.53
CA ASN A 170 6.24 -18.58 -15.11
C ASN A 170 5.55 -17.75 -14.02
N SER A 171 5.04 -18.39 -12.96
CA SER A 171 4.46 -17.70 -11.81
C SER A 171 5.46 -16.78 -11.11
N SER A 172 6.74 -17.17 -11.06
CA SER A 172 7.81 -16.34 -10.50
C SER A 172 8.07 -15.11 -11.38
N LEU A 173 8.13 -15.27 -12.71
CA LEU A 173 8.21 -14.15 -13.65
C LEU A 173 7.03 -13.17 -13.48
N ASP A 174 5.82 -13.70 -13.34
CA ASP A 174 4.61 -12.91 -13.14
C ASP A 174 4.63 -12.16 -11.81
N SER A 175 5.14 -12.79 -10.75
CA SER A 175 5.34 -12.15 -9.45
C SER A 175 6.31 -10.99 -9.54
N ILE A 176 7.46 -11.17 -10.20
CA ILE A 176 8.45 -10.10 -10.40
C ILE A 176 7.86 -8.94 -11.20
N TYR A 177 7.12 -9.24 -12.27
CA TYR A 177 6.43 -8.22 -13.05
C TYR A 177 5.43 -7.42 -12.19
N LYS A 178 4.58 -8.11 -11.41
CA LYS A 178 3.61 -7.47 -10.51
C LYS A 178 4.29 -6.62 -9.44
N GLN A 179 5.37 -7.10 -8.85
CA GLN A 179 6.14 -6.35 -7.86
C GLN A 179 6.75 -5.08 -8.47
N HIS A 180 7.28 -5.16 -9.69
CA HIS A 180 7.78 -4.00 -10.43
C HIS A 180 6.68 -2.97 -10.70
N SER A 181 5.50 -3.39 -11.16
CA SER A 181 4.37 -2.48 -11.36
C SER A 181 3.87 -1.86 -10.05
N ALA A 182 3.79 -2.66 -8.97
CA ALA A 182 3.38 -2.18 -7.66
C ALA A 182 4.36 -1.17 -7.05
N LEU A 183 5.67 -1.37 -7.25
CA LEU A 183 6.70 -0.43 -6.83
C LEU A 183 6.50 0.94 -7.50
N LEU A 184 6.28 0.96 -8.82
CA LEU A 184 6.04 2.20 -9.54
C LEU A 184 4.79 2.93 -9.03
N GLU A 185 3.69 2.21 -8.84
CA GLU A 185 2.44 2.76 -8.34
C GLU A 185 2.59 3.34 -6.92
N LYS A 186 3.29 2.62 -6.05
CA LYS A 186 3.63 3.07 -4.68
C LYS A 186 4.45 4.36 -4.70
N VAL A 187 5.40 4.50 -5.62
CA VAL A 187 6.20 5.73 -5.78
C VAL A 187 5.32 6.89 -6.24
N TYR A 188 4.43 6.67 -7.22
CA TYR A 188 3.49 7.71 -7.65
C TYR A 188 2.56 8.16 -6.52
N LEU A 189 1.95 7.23 -5.79
CA LEU A 189 1.04 7.55 -4.68
C LEU A 189 1.76 8.34 -3.58
N ARG A 190 2.91 7.85 -3.12
CA ARG A 190 3.68 8.53 -2.08
C ARG A 190 4.09 9.93 -2.47
N HIS A 191 4.53 10.13 -3.72
CA HIS A 191 4.97 11.45 -4.13
C HIS A 191 3.79 12.42 -4.27
N ILE A 192 2.61 11.95 -4.74
CA ILE A 192 1.38 12.75 -4.74
C ILE A 192 0.98 13.11 -3.30
N ASP A 193 0.87 12.14 -2.41
CA ASP A 193 0.48 12.35 -1.01
C ASP A 193 1.43 13.30 -0.29
N GLU A 194 2.74 13.15 -0.51
CA GLU A 194 3.74 14.04 0.08
C GLU A 194 3.64 15.46 -0.47
N THR A 195 3.42 15.62 -1.78
CA THR A 195 3.20 16.96 -2.35
C THR A 195 1.93 17.60 -1.79
N GLU A 196 0.87 16.83 -1.56
CA GLU A 196 -0.36 17.30 -0.94
C GLU A 196 -0.14 17.69 0.53
N ILE A 197 0.48 16.82 1.33
CA ILE A 197 0.78 17.08 2.75
C ILE A 197 1.67 18.32 2.89
N VAL A 198 2.69 18.48 2.05
CA VAL A 198 3.57 19.66 2.08
C VAL A 198 2.78 20.91 1.69
N ALA A 199 1.89 20.84 0.69
CA ALA A 199 1.02 21.95 0.31
C ALA A 199 0.07 22.35 1.44
N VAL A 200 -0.61 21.39 2.06
CA VAL A 200 -1.53 21.61 3.19
C VAL A 200 -0.80 22.20 4.39
N LYS A 201 0.33 21.60 4.80
CA LYS A 201 1.15 22.14 5.89
C LYS A 201 1.67 23.54 5.58
N SER A 202 2.00 23.84 4.33
CA SER A 202 2.40 25.19 3.89
C SER A 202 1.23 26.18 3.96
N MET A 203 0.01 25.76 3.60
CA MET A 203 -1.21 26.58 3.70
C MET A 203 -1.63 26.83 5.15
N GLU A 204 -1.60 25.82 6.02
CA GLU A 204 -1.90 25.97 7.44
C GLU A 204 -0.84 26.84 8.13
N ALA A 205 0.42 26.59 7.82
CA ALA A 205 1.55 27.38 8.28
C ALA A 205 1.44 28.86 7.89
N SER A 206 1.14 29.15 6.62
CA SER A 206 0.98 30.52 6.13
C SER A 206 -0.22 31.19 6.77
N THR A 207 -1.32 30.46 6.97
CA THR A 207 -2.51 30.96 7.68
C THR A 207 -2.22 31.30 9.14
N MET A 208 -1.50 30.43 9.87
CA MET A 208 -1.06 30.72 11.25
C MET A 208 -0.10 31.91 11.30
N THR A 209 0.90 31.94 10.41
CA THR A 209 1.86 33.06 10.35
C THR A 209 1.16 34.38 10.05
N PHE A 210 0.18 34.37 9.14
CA PHE A 210 -0.63 35.54 8.82
C PHE A 210 -1.52 35.98 9.99
N LYS A 211 -2.12 35.02 10.70
CA LYS A 211 -2.90 35.29 11.91
C LYS A 211 -2.05 35.92 13.00
N ASP A 212 -0.86 35.37 13.27
CA ASP A 212 0.07 35.90 14.26
C ASP A 212 0.62 37.27 13.83
N MET A 213 0.87 37.46 12.53
CA MET A 213 1.29 38.73 11.93
C MET A 213 0.24 39.84 12.11
N LEU A 214 -1.05 39.52 11.96
CA LEU A 214 -2.11 40.51 12.16
C LEU A 214 -2.38 40.78 13.63
N MET A 215 -2.30 39.75 14.49
CA MET A 215 -2.60 39.92 15.91
C MET A 215 -1.49 40.60 16.70
N MET A 216 -0.22 40.40 16.35
CA MET A 216 0.91 40.91 17.14
C MET A 216 0.96 42.46 17.19
N PRO A 217 0.74 43.21 16.09
CA PRO A 217 0.67 44.69 16.15
C PRO A 217 -0.58 45.19 16.87
N ILE A 218 -1.71 44.48 16.76
CA ILE A 218 -2.95 44.81 17.45
C ILE A 218 -2.77 44.66 18.97
N GLN A 219 -2.16 43.55 19.42
CA GLN A 219 -1.81 43.34 20.83
C GLN A 219 -0.83 44.40 21.33
N TYR A 220 0.16 44.78 20.52
CA TYR A 220 1.12 45.83 20.86
C TYR A 220 0.46 47.22 20.97
N LEU A 221 -0.44 47.58 20.07
CA LEU A 221 -1.21 48.83 20.15
C LEU A 221 -2.18 48.84 21.34
N MET A 222 -2.82 47.70 21.66
CA MET A 222 -3.68 47.59 22.84
C MET A 222 -2.91 47.88 24.15
N GLN A 223 -1.62 47.52 24.23
CA GLN A 223 -0.78 47.84 25.40
C GLN A 223 -0.53 49.35 25.56
N TYR A 224 -0.47 50.13 24.46
CA TYR A 224 -0.20 51.58 24.51
C TYR A 224 -1.44 52.43 24.81
N PHE A 225 -2.64 51.98 24.44
CA PHE A 225 -3.88 52.74 24.66
C PHE A 225 -4.48 52.60 26.06
N GLY A 226 -3.75 52.03 27.02
CA GLY A 226 -4.19 51.93 28.41
C GLY A 226 -5.46 51.09 28.60
N VAL A 227 -5.91 50.39 27.56
CA VAL A 227 -6.83 49.27 27.72
C VAL A 227 -5.99 48.22 28.41
N SER A 228 -6.11 48.14 29.72
CA SER A 228 -5.75 46.99 30.53
C SER A 228 -6.64 45.82 30.11
N ALA A 229 -6.45 45.37 28.87
CA ALA A 229 -6.71 44.03 28.43
C ALA A 229 -5.33 43.34 28.47
N THR A 230 -4.71 43.18 29.63
CA THR A 230 -4.98 41.97 30.41
C THR A 230 -6.46 41.59 30.41
N PRO A 231 -6.99 40.83 29.42
CA PRO A 231 -7.75 39.70 29.90
C PRO A 231 -6.73 38.94 30.72
N GLY A 232 -6.92 38.85 32.03
CA GLY A 232 -5.96 38.19 32.91
C GLY A 232 -5.44 36.95 32.19
N ILE A 233 -4.14 36.91 31.92
CA ILE A 233 -3.50 35.73 31.34
C ILE A 233 -3.90 34.52 32.21
N THR A 234 -4.16 34.77 33.50
CA THR A 234 -4.90 33.89 34.41
C THR A 234 -6.26 33.37 33.96
N LEU A 235 -7.24 34.07 33.36
CA LEU A 235 -8.58 33.51 33.12
C LEU A 235 -8.70 32.66 31.83
N VAL A 236 -8.05 33.08 30.74
CA VAL A 236 -8.06 32.30 29.48
C VAL A 236 -7.05 31.17 29.55
N GLN A 237 -5.87 31.40 30.14
CA GLN A 237 -4.92 30.32 30.41
C GLN A 237 -5.43 29.39 31.51
N THR A 238 -6.19 29.83 32.53
CA THR A 238 -6.88 28.86 33.42
C THR A 238 -8.01 28.15 32.73
N ARG A 239 -8.74 28.73 31.76
CA ARG A 239 -9.73 27.95 31.00
C ARG A 239 -9.07 26.91 30.11
N VAL A 240 -8.00 27.28 29.40
CA VAL A 240 -7.25 26.36 28.54
C VAL A 240 -6.51 25.32 29.38
N GLU A 241 -5.91 25.71 30.50
CA GLU A 241 -5.26 24.80 31.45
C GLU A 241 -6.29 23.93 32.18
N HIS A 242 -7.46 24.45 32.55
CA HIS A 242 -8.53 23.66 33.17
C HIS A 242 -9.14 22.69 32.15
N MET A 243 -9.28 23.07 30.88
CA MET A 243 -9.69 22.14 29.83
C MET A 243 -8.61 21.08 29.58
N ALA A 244 -7.34 21.48 29.51
CA ALA A 244 -6.23 20.53 29.37
C ALA A 244 -6.09 19.61 30.59
N ARG A 245 -6.28 20.13 31.81
CA ARG A 245 -6.28 19.33 33.06
C ARG A 245 -7.51 18.43 33.14
N ALA A 246 -8.69 18.88 32.72
CA ALA A 246 -9.89 18.05 32.66
C ALA A 246 -9.77 16.97 31.58
N GLU A 247 -9.10 17.24 30.47
CA GLU A 247 -8.81 16.27 29.42
C GLU A 247 -7.75 15.26 29.88
N VAL A 248 -6.71 15.71 30.58
CA VAL A 248 -5.72 14.82 31.21
C VAL A 248 -6.38 14.01 32.33
N GLU A 249 -7.24 14.59 33.16
CA GLU A 249 -7.98 13.88 34.21
C GLU A 249 -8.94 12.85 33.61
N LYS A 250 -9.66 13.19 32.53
CA LYS A 250 -10.50 12.24 31.78
C LYS A 250 -9.67 11.11 31.19
N THR A 251 -8.58 11.43 30.50
CA THR A 251 -7.68 10.44 29.90
C THR A 251 -6.99 9.59 30.99
N GLN A 252 -6.63 10.19 32.12
CA GLN A 252 -6.01 9.49 33.25
C GLN A 252 -7.01 8.61 33.99
N HIS A 253 -8.29 9.00 34.07
CA HIS A 253 -9.35 8.15 34.61
C HIS A 253 -9.67 7.01 33.65
N GLU A 254 -9.71 7.24 32.33
CA GLU A 254 -9.83 6.18 31.31
C GLU A 254 -8.66 5.18 31.33
N ILE A 255 -7.46 5.62 31.70
CA ILE A 255 -6.25 4.77 31.79
C ILE A 255 -6.13 4.05 33.14
N ASN A 256 -6.37 4.74 34.26
CA ASN A 256 -6.11 4.20 35.61
C ASN A 256 -7.33 3.52 36.24
N ASP A 257 -8.54 3.96 35.91
CA ASP A 257 -9.78 3.33 36.32
C ASP A 257 -10.54 2.92 35.05
N PRO A 258 -10.11 1.83 34.37
CA PRO A 258 -10.92 1.29 33.29
C PRO A 258 -12.32 1.07 33.85
N VAL A 259 -13.28 1.84 33.35
CA VAL A 259 -14.70 1.65 33.68
C VAL A 259 -14.96 0.16 33.47
N PRO A 260 -15.41 -0.59 34.49
CA PRO A 260 -15.85 -1.96 34.25
C PRO A 260 -16.91 -1.84 33.18
N GLU A 261 -16.64 -2.45 32.01
CA GLU A 261 -17.52 -2.44 30.85
C GLU A 261 -18.95 -2.60 31.34
N LYS A 262 -19.70 -1.50 31.35
CA LYS A 262 -21.15 -1.59 31.39
C LYS A 262 -21.53 -2.19 30.05
N GLN A 263 -21.64 -3.52 30.07
CA GLN A 263 -22.62 -4.23 29.28
C GLN A 263 -23.96 -3.48 29.33
N GLU A 264 -24.72 -3.59 28.23
CA GLU A 264 -26.03 -2.98 27.94
C GLU A 264 -25.89 -1.62 27.20
N ASP A 265 -26.05 -1.48 25.89
CA ASP A 265 -26.90 -2.22 24.95
C ASP A 265 -26.35 -2.19 23.51
N ALA A 266 -25.73 -3.30 23.11
CA ALA A 266 -25.70 -3.76 21.71
C ALA A 266 -25.90 -5.29 21.64
N GLN A 267 -26.53 -5.89 22.66
CA GLN A 267 -26.93 -7.31 22.70
C GLN A 267 -28.46 -7.50 22.59
N HIS A 268 -29.14 -6.58 21.91
CA HIS A 268 -30.57 -6.71 21.56
C HIS A 268 -30.81 -6.60 20.05
N GLN A 269 -30.03 -7.34 19.25
CA GLN A 269 -30.49 -7.74 17.92
C GLN A 269 -29.97 -9.08 17.38
N GLU A 270 -28.96 -9.72 18.00
CA GLU A 270 -28.51 -11.07 17.57
C GLU A 270 -29.13 -12.24 18.35
N ASN A 271 -29.78 -11.99 19.49
CA ASN A 271 -30.28 -13.08 20.37
C ASN A 271 -31.75 -13.52 20.09
N LYS A 272 -32.42 -12.95 19.08
CA LYS A 272 -33.72 -13.48 18.59
C LYS A 272 -33.55 -14.53 17.50
N ASP A 273 -32.46 -14.49 16.72
CA ASP A 273 -32.24 -15.44 15.62
C ASP A 273 -31.52 -16.72 16.05
N GLN A 274 -30.72 -16.69 17.14
CA GLN A 274 -30.15 -17.92 17.71
C GLN A 274 -31.14 -18.69 18.59
N LYS A 275 -32.09 -18.03 19.26
CA LYS A 275 -33.11 -18.73 20.08
C LYS A 275 -34.18 -19.43 19.22
N GLN A 276 -34.43 -18.96 17.99
CA GLN A 276 -35.26 -19.70 17.02
C GLN A 276 -34.53 -20.88 16.38
N ARG A 277 -33.20 -20.80 16.18
CA ARG A 277 -32.41 -21.92 15.64
C ARG A 277 -32.20 -23.06 16.65
N ILE A 278 -32.00 -22.77 17.95
CA ILE A 278 -31.85 -23.81 18.97
C ILE A 278 -33.18 -24.54 19.24
N VAL A 279 -34.33 -23.86 19.10
CA VAL A 279 -35.66 -24.50 19.21
C VAL A 279 -36.00 -25.34 17.96
N HIS A 280 -35.47 -25.01 16.78
CA HIS A 280 -35.65 -25.85 15.58
C HIS A 280 -34.68 -27.05 15.53
N GLN A 281 -33.47 -26.93 16.09
CA GLN A 281 -32.49 -28.01 16.08
C GLN A 281 -32.75 -29.05 17.19
N ASN A 282 -33.30 -28.65 18.34
CA ASN A 282 -33.75 -29.61 19.37
C ASN A 282 -35.08 -30.30 19.01
N LYS A 283 -35.87 -29.77 18.06
CA LYS A 283 -37.09 -30.42 17.58
C LYS A 283 -36.81 -31.47 16.51
N LEU A 284 -35.80 -31.26 15.64
CA LEU A 284 -35.37 -32.27 14.67
C LEU A 284 -34.64 -33.47 15.31
N ASN A 285 -33.89 -33.26 16.39
CA ASN A 285 -33.19 -34.37 17.05
C ASN A 285 -34.10 -35.23 17.96
N GLN A 286 -35.27 -34.72 18.38
CA GLN A 286 -36.27 -35.54 19.08
C GLN A 286 -37.10 -36.40 18.12
N ASP A 287 -37.35 -35.94 16.90
CA ASP A 287 -38.10 -36.72 15.90
C ASP A 287 -37.22 -37.83 15.26
N GLU A 288 -35.88 -37.68 15.20
CA GLU A 288 -34.98 -38.73 14.69
C GLU A 288 -34.64 -39.85 15.70
N GLU A 289 -34.77 -39.59 17.01
CA GLU A 289 -34.61 -40.64 18.04
C GLU A 289 -35.90 -41.46 18.22
N GLU A 290 -37.09 -40.86 18.08
CA GLU A 290 -38.36 -41.61 18.10
C GLU A 290 -38.56 -42.49 16.85
N GLU A 291 -37.99 -42.12 15.69
CA GLU A 291 -38.09 -42.95 14.47
C GLU A 291 -37.09 -44.13 14.45
N LYS A 292 -35.97 -44.05 15.20
CA LYS A 292 -35.02 -45.17 15.33
C LYS A 292 -35.45 -46.22 16.36
N ASP A 293 -36.17 -45.83 17.41
CA ASP A 293 -36.74 -46.77 18.38
C ASP A 293 -38.03 -47.43 17.87
N ALA A 294 -38.77 -46.81 16.95
CA ALA A 294 -39.92 -47.44 16.29
C ALA A 294 -39.53 -48.50 15.24
N VAL A 295 -38.35 -48.40 14.62
CA VAL A 295 -37.87 -49.39 13.64
C VAL A 295 -37.25 -50.63 14.32
N ASN A 296 -36.70 -50.49 15.52
CA ASN A 296 -36.16 -51.63 16.27
C ASN A 296 -37.22 -52.45 17.02
N ALA A 297 -38.41 -51.87 17.30
CA ALA A 297 -39.51 -52.60 17.94
C ALA A 297 -40.31 -53.50 16.97
N ASN A 298 -40.21 -53.30 15.65
CA ASN A 298 -40.99 -54.05 14.64
C ASN A 298 -40.27 -55.26 14.01
N SER A 299 -39.07 -55.64 14.47
CA SER A 299 -38.32 -56.79 13.93
C SER A 299 -38.28 -58.03 14.83
N ILE A 300 -39.03 -58.04 15.95
CA ILE A 300 -39.15 -59.22 16.83
C ILE A 300 -40.63 -59.63 16.98
N THR A 301 -41.23 -60.13 15.90
CA THR A 301 -42.35 -61.06 15.97
C THR A 301 -42.54 -61.73 14.61
N PHE A 302 -41.95 -62.91 14.43
CA PHE A 302 -42.55 -64.03 13.70
C PHE A 302 -41.70 -65.27 13.98
N ALA A 303 -42.18 -66.09 14.90
CA ALA A 303 -41.99 -67.53 14.92
C ALA A 303 -43.24 -68.15 14.29
#